data_AF-A0A2H0DQS2-F1
#
_entry.id   AF-A0A2H0DQS2-F1
#
_cell.length_a   1.000
_cell.length_b   1.000
_cell.length_c   1.000
_cell.angle_alpha   90.00
_cell.angle_beta   90.00
_cell.angle_gamma   90.00
#
_symmetry.space_group_name_H-M   'P 1'
#
loop_
_entity.id
_entity.type
_entity.pdbx_description
1 polymer ?
#
loop_
_entity_poly.entity_id
_entity_poly.type
_entity_poly.pdbx_seq_one_letter_code
_entity_poly.pdbx_strand_id
1 'polypeptide(L)'
;MSENRESLDEQRYGVESPQDCENFLAGVLELKTDILIPAAIGGVIHGENAARIDAKLIVEGANLPITCEADNTLGDRGIPIVPGILANAGGVTVSYLEWVQNRNRYQWDEARVNRDLEKRMRAAWEAMRARAKADGVGYRMAAYLIAVERVKNAIEMRGF
;
A
#
# COMPACT_ATOMS: atom_id res chain seq x y z
N MET A 1 -48.06 -17.43 1.85
CA MET A 1 -47.06 -16.43 2.28
C MET A 1 -45.80 -17.18 2.71
N SER A 2 -44.98 -17.58 1.74
CA SER A 2 -43.62 -18.09 1.97
C SER A 2 -42.97 -18.38 0.62
N GLU A 3 -42.51 -17.35 -0.08
CA GLU A 3 -41.60 -17.50 -1.22
C GLU A 3 -40.53 -16.42 -1.13
N ASN A 4 -39.32 -16.77 -1.57
CA ASN A 4 -38.07 -15.99 -1.61
C ASN A 4 -37.15 -16.08 -0.39
N ARG A 5 -36.53 -17.26 -0.20
CA ARG A 5 -35.19 -17.37 0.41
C ARG A 5 -34.21 -18.32 -0.30
N GLU A 6 -34.56 -18.86 -1.46
CA GLU A 6 -33.67 -19.74 -2.24
C GLU A 6 -33.45 -19.16 -3.65
N SER A 7 -32.42 -18.32 -3.81
CA SER A 7 -31.80 -18.07 -5.13
C SER A 7 -30.40 -17.46 -5.06
N LEU A 8 -29.67 -17.64 -3.96
CA LEU A 8 -28.23 -17.34 -3.88
C LEU A 8 -27.38 -18.61 -4.03
N ASP A 9 -27.91 -19.58 -4.79
CA ASP A 9 -27.28 -20.84 -5.12
C ASP A 9 -25.96 -20.61 -5.88
N GLU A 10 -24.87 -21.00 -5.22
CA GLU A 10 -23.77 -21.76 -5.83
C GLU A 10 -23.20 -21.29 -7.18
N GLN A 11 -22.80 -20.03 -7.30
CA GLN A 11 -21.65 -19.74 -8.17
C GLN A 11 -20.38 -20.23 -7.47
N ARG A 12 -20.12 -21.54 -7.58
CA ARG A 12 -18.80 -22.12 -7.30
C ARG A 12 -17.77 -21.35 -8.11
N TYR A 13 -16.94 -20.55 -7.45
CA TYR A 13 -15.69 -20.06 -8.00
C TYR A 13 -14.73 -21.25 -8.14
N GLY A 14 -15.01 -22.13 -9.11
CA GLY A 14 -14.23 -23.33 -9.39
C GLY A 14 -12.94 -22.95 -10.09
N VAL A 15 -11.84 -22.94 -9.34
CA VAL A 15 -10.50 -22.94 -9.92
C VAL A 15 -10.18 -24.39 -10.27
N GLU A 16 -10.31 -24.76 -11.55
CA GLU A 16 -10.07 -26.13 -12.02
C GLU A 16 -8.73 -26.26 -12.78
N SER A 17 -8.14 -25.13 -13.18
CA SER A 17 -6.84 -25.06 -13.86
C SER A 17 -6.00 -23.85 -13.41
N PRO A 18 -4.68 -23.83 -13.68
CA PRO A 18 -3.85 -22.64 -13.47
C PRO A 18 -4.35 -21.39 -14.22
N GLN A 19 -4.98 -21.57 -15.38
CA GLN A 19 -5.55 -20.46 -16.16
C GLN A 19 -6.78 -19.86 -15.46
N ASP A 20 -7.58 -20.68 -14.77
CA ASP A 20 -8.73 -20.21 -13.99
C ASP A 20 -8.27 -19.41 -12.76
N CYS A 21 -7.15 -19.80 -12.15
CA CYS A 21 -6.47 -19.02 -11.12
C CYS A 21 -6.11 -17.62 -11.62
N GLU A 22 -5.45 -17.53 -12.79
CA GLU A 22 -5.04 -16.26 -13.38
C GLU A 22 -6.24 -15.37 -13.71
N ASN A 23 -7.28 -15.95 -14.32
CA ASN A 23 -8.52 -15.24 -14.66
C ASN A 23 -9.27 -14.77 -13.41
N PHE A 24 -9.31 -15.60 -12.37
CA PHE A 24 -9.92 -15.24 -11.09
C PHE A 24 -9.16 -14.09 -10.41
N LEU A 25 -7.83 -14.16 -10.37
CA LEU A 25 -6.99 -13.10 -9.79
C LEU A 25 -7.12 -11.77 -10.54
N ALA A 26 -7.13 -11.82 -11.88
CA ALA A 26 -7.39 -10.64 -12.70
C ALA A 26 -8.77 -10.06 -12.40
N GLY A 27 -9.80 -10.91 -12.29
CA GLY A 27 -11.15 -10.50 -11.92
C GLY A 27 -11.24 -9.83 -10.55
N VAL A 28 -10.48 -10.31 -9.56
CA VAL A 28 -10.49 -9.75 -8.19
C VAL A 28 -9.92 -8.33 -8.14
N LEU A 29 -8.86 -8.04 -8.89
CA LEU A 29 -8.23 -6.71 -8.92
C LEU A 29 -9.10 -5.66 -9.62
N GLU A 30 -9.97 -6.09 -10.53
CA GLU A 30 -10.81 -5.24 -11.37
C GLU A 30 -12.21 -5.01 -10.79
N LEU A 31 -12.51 -5.58 -9.61
CA LEU A 31 -13.78 -5.36 -8.92
C LEU A 31 -13.97 -3.88 -8.55
N LYS A 32 -15.21 -3.41 -8.70
CA LYS A 32 -15.62 -2.11 -8.18
C LYS A 32 -15.48 -2.08 -6.66
N THR A 33 -14.56 -1.25 -6.16
CA THR A 33 -14.22 -1.15 -4.75
C THR A 33 -13.98 0.29 -4.33
N ASP A 34 -14.17 0.57 -3.03
CA ASP A 34 -13.74 1.87 -2.49
C ASP A 34 -12.21 1.89 -2.27
N ILE A 35 -11.64 0.77 -1.81
CA ILE A 35 -10.22 0.64 -1.51
C ILE A 35 -9.70 -0.70 -2.06
N LEU A 36 -8.65 -0.64 -2.86
CA LEU A 36 -7.92 -1.82 -3.36
C LEU A 36 -6.57 -1.95 -2.65
N ILE A 37 -6.25 -3.13 -2.13
CA ILE A 37 -5.03 -3.40 -1.37
C ILE A 37 -4.26 -4.59 -1.98
N PRO A 38 -3.39 -4.36 -2.98
CA PRO A 38 -2.54 -5.41 -3.51
C PRO A 38 -1.44 -5.77 -2.49
N ALA A 39 -1.49 -6.99 -1.95
CA ALA A 39 -0.66 -7.41 -0.80
C ALA A 39 0.03 -8.77 -0.97
N ALA A 40 0.11 -9.31 -2.19
CA ALA A 40 0.72 -10.62 -2.47
C ALA A 40 2.09 -10.48 -3.17
N ILE A 41 2.09 -10.33 -4.49
CA ILE A 41 3.32 -10.24 -5.31
C ILE A 41 3.42 -8.88 -6.02
N GLY A 42 4.60 -8.59 -6.57
CA GLY A 42 4.88 -7.37 -7.33
C GLY A 42 4.30 -7.42 -8.75
N GLY A 43 4.07 -6.26 -9.35
CA GLY A 43 3.69 -6.10 -10.76
C GLY A 43 2.30 -6.60 -11.16
N VAL A 44 1.41 -6.88 -10.21
CA VAL A 44 0.06 -7.39 -10.48
C VAL A 44 -0.87 -6.32 -11.09
N ILE A 45 -0.57 -5.04 -10.91
CA ILE A 45 -1.22 -3.94 -11.62
C ILE A 45 -0.22 -3.38 -12.63
N HIS A 46 -0.52 -3.57 -13.91
CA HIS A 46 0.37 -3.27 -15.03
C HIS A 46 -0.40 -2.59 -16.18
N GLY A 47 0.29 -2.18 -17.25
CA GLY A 47 -0.31 -1.39 -18.33
C GLY A 47 -1.57 -2.02 -18.96
N GLU A 48 -1.62 -3.35 -19.01
CA GLU A 48 -2.72 -4.09 -19.63
C GLU A 48 -4.00 -4.13 -18.78
N ASN A 49 -3.92 -3.94 -17.46
CA ASN A 49 -5.09 -4.01 -16.55
C ASN A 49 -5.38 -2.69 -15.81
N ALA A 50 -4.45 -1.74 -15.78
CA ALA A 50 -4.60 -0.46 -15.07
C ALA A 50 -5.85 0.33 -15.49
N ALA A 51 -6.26 0.24 -16.75
CA ALA A 51 -7.46 0.88 -17.27
C ALA A 51 -8.77 0.26 -16.71
N ARG A 52 -8.75 -1.01 -16.31
CA ARG A 52 -9.90 -1.75 -15.78
C ARG A 52 -10.05 -1.67 -14.27
N ILE A 53 -9.03 -1.19 -13.55
CA ILE A 53 -9.11 -0.98 -12.10
C ILE A 53 -10.22 0.02 -11.76
N ASP A 54 -11.21 -0.38 -10.97
CA ASP A 54 -12.30 0.46 -10.47
C ASP A 54 -12.20 0.62 -8.95
N ALA A 55 -11.24 1.45 -8.51
CA ALA A 55 -10.99 1.75 -7.11
C ALA A 55 -10.93 3.27 -6.87
N LYS A 56 -11.41 3.73 -5.70
CA LYS A 56 -11.28 5.14 -5.29
C LYS A 56 -9.96 5.46 -4.58
N LEU A 57 -9.28 4.43 -4.08
CA LEU A 57 -7.99 4.51 -3.40
C LEU A 57 -7.25 3.18 -3.57
N ILE A 58 -5.95 3.23 -3.79
CA ILE A 58 -5.08 2.04 -3.79
C ILE A 58 -4.07 2.16 -2.65
N VAL A 59 -3.86 1.09 -1.89
CA VAL A 59 -2.87 1.02 -0.80
C VAL A 59 -1.93 -0.16 -1.04
N GLU A 60 -0.66 0.12 -1.32
CA GLU A 60 0.31 -0.93 -1.64
C GLU A 60 0.75 -1.72 -0.39
N GLY A 61 0.17 -2.90 -0.20
CA GLY A 61 0.61 -3.83 0.86
C GLY A 61 1.86 -4.61 0.46
N ALA A 62 1.97 -4.99 -0.81
CA ALA A 62 3.13 -5.68 -1.36
C ALA A 62 4.26 -4.70 -1.70
N ASN A 63 5.45 -5.23 -1.98
CA ASN A 63 6.53 -4.45 -2.56
C ASN A 63 6.34 -4.35 -4.08
N LEU A 64 6.22 -3.10 -4.57
CA LEU A 64 6.08 -2.78 -5.99
C LEU A 64 4.95 -3.54 -6.72
N PRO A 65 3.70 -3.56 -6.20
CA PRO A 65 2.57 -4.21 -6.88
C PRO A 65 2.14 -3.51 -8.17
N ILE A 66 2.49 -2.23 -8.34
CA ILE A 66 2.10 -1.40 -9.48
C ILE A 66 3.33 -1.08 -10.33
N THR A 67 3.27 -1.32 -11.64
CA THR A 67 4.34 -0.92 -12.57
C THR A 67 4.31 0.60 -12.85
N CYS A 68 5.42 1.17 -13.31
CA CYS A 68 5.47 2.61 -13.63
C CYS A 68 4.41 3.05 -14.66
N GLU A 69 4.14 2.21 -15.66
CA GLU A 69 3.12 2.48 -16.67
C GLU A 69 1.70 2.51 -16.06
N ALA A 70 1.41 1.55 -15.18
CA ALA A 70 0.15 1.52 -14.45
C ALA A 70 0.01 2.70 -13.50
N ASP A 71 1.08 3.09 -12.79
CA ASP A 71 1.10 4.25 -11.89
C ASP A 71 0.72 5.53 -12.64
N ASN A 72 1.28 5.74 -13.84
CA ASN A 72 0.91 6.86 -14.71
C ASN A 72 -0.57 6.80 -15.12
N THR A 73 -1.02 5.64 -15.60
CA THR A 73 -2.42 5.44 -16.05
C THR A 73 -3.42 5.72 -14.93
N LEU A 74 -3.13 5.24 -13.72
CA LEU A 74 -3.97 5.44 -12.54
C LEU A 74 -3.91 6.90 -12.05
N GLY A 75 -2.73 7.52 -12.14
CA GLY A 75 -2.53 8.93 -11.83
C GLY A 75 -3.32 9.87 -12.75
N ASP A 76 -3.31 9.62 -14.06
CA ASP A 76 -4.09 10.37 -15.05
C ASP A 76 -5.60 10.24 -14.82
N ARG A 77 -6.03 9.08 -14.28
CA ARG A 77 -7.42 8.83 -13.85
C ARG A 77 -7.76 9.45 -12.49
N GLY A 78 -6.80 10.08 -11.82
CA GLY A 78 -6.99 10.71 -10.52
C GLY A 78 -7.17 9.73 -9.36
N ILE A 79 -6.73 8.47 -9.51
CA ILE A 79 -6.82 7.46 -8.45
C ILE A 79 -5.62 7.63 -7.52
N PRO A 80 -5.80 8.04 -6.25
CA PRO A 80 -4.70 8.17 -5.31
C PRO A 80 -4.11 6.80 -4.95
N ILE A 81 -2.77 6.73 -4.90
CA ILE A 81 -2.02 5.53 -4.53
C ILE A 81 -1.19 5.84 -3.29
N VAL A 82 -1.44 5.13 -2.18
CA VAL A 82 -0.55 5.16 -1.01
C VAL A 82 0.62 4.22 -1.26
N PRO A 83 1.85 4.75 -1.41
CA PRO A 83 2.99 3.96 -1.87
C PRO A 83 3.50 3.00 -0.80
N GLY A 84 4.02 1.85 -1.24
CA GLY A 84 4.46 0.75 -0.37
C GLY A 84 5.53 1.17 0.63
N ILE A 85 6.44 2.06 0.24
CA ILE A 85 7.47 2.66 1.12
C ILE A 85 6.91 3.24 2.42
N LEU A 86 5.64 3.63 2.44
CA LEU A 86 4.91 4.03 3.64
C LEU A 86 3.91 2.95 4.06
N ALA A 87 3.05 2.49 3.15
CA ALA A 87 1.91 1.62 3.48
C ALA A 87 2.33 0.30 4.15
N ASN A 88 3.43 -0.31 3.73
CA ASN A 88 3.91 -1.58 4.28
C ASN A 88 5.03 -1.40 5.33
N ALA A 89 5.37 -0.15 5.69
CA ALA A 89 6.49 0.16 6.59
C ALA A 89 6.24 -0.19 8.08
N GLY A 90 5.09 -0.77 8.41
CA GLY A 90 4.77 -1.20 9.77
C GLY A 90 5.77 -2.23 10.31
N GLY A 91 6.11 -3.24 9.50
CA GLY A 91 7.07 -4.27 9.88
C GLY A 91 8.45 -3.69 10.25
N VAL A 92 9.03 -2.89 9.35
CA VAL A 92 10.34 -2.26 9.61
C VAL A 92 10.30 -1.26 10.78
N THR A 93 9.16 -0.59 10.99
CA THR A 93 8.98 0.31 12.13
C THR A 93 8.99 -0.48 13.44
N VAL A 94 8.28 -1.61 13.51
CA VAL A 94 8.27 -2.47 14.70
C VAL A 94 9.63 -3.14 14.91
N SER A 95 10.35 -3.54 13.86
CA SER A 95 11.75 -4.01 13.99
C SER A 95 12.67 -2.95 14.58
N TYR A 96 12.49 -1.68 14.25
CA TYR A 96 13.20 -0.60 14.91
C TYR A 96 12.82 -0.48 16.40
N LEU A 97 11.54 -0.61 16.76
CA LEU A 97 11.11 -0.57 18.16
C LEU A 97 11.67 -1.77 18.94
N GLU A 98 11.72 -2.96 18.35
CA GLU A 98 12.39 -4.14 18.90
C GLU A 98 13.87 -3.86 19.18
N TRP A 99 14.58 -3.27 18.22
CA TRP A 99 15.98 -2.88 18.40
C TRP A 99 16.18 -1.90 19.57
N VAL A 100 15.28 -0.92 19.74
CA VAL A 100 15.31 0.01 20.89
C VAL A 100 15.09 -0.73 22.21
N GLN A 101 14.14 -1.67 22.27
CA GLN A 101 13.87 -2.49 23.46
C GLN A 101 15.09 -3.34 23.82
N ASN A 102 15.72 -3.97 22.82
CA ASN A 102 16.90 -4.82 23.00
C ASN A 102 18.11 -4.03 23.55
N ARG A 103 18.31 -2.79 23.09
CA ARG A 103 19.36 -1.91 23.65
C ARG A 103 19.12 -1.53 25.12
N ASN A 104 17.87 -1.39 25.53
CA ASN A 104 17.50 -1.07 26.91
C ASN A 104 17.27 -2.30 27.79
N ARG A 105 17.31 -3.52 27.20
CA ARG A 105 16.98 -4.80 27.85
C ARG A 105 15.62 -4.77 28.56
N TYR A 106 14.66 -4.03 28.00
CA TYR A 106 13.34 -3.83 28.58
C TYR A 106 12.29 -3.95 27.49
N GLN A 107 11.46 -4.99 27.61
CA GLN A 107 10.37 -5.28 26.67
C GLN A 107 9.15 -4.44 27.02
N TRP A 108 8.42 -4.01 26.00
CA TRP A 108 7.20 -3.24 26.13
C TRP A 108 5.99 -4.13 25.92
N ASP A 109 4.85 -3.74 26.50
CA ASP A 109 3.58 -4.37 26.16
C ASP A 109 3.15 -4.02 24.72
N GLU A 110 2.27 -4.86 24.17
CA GLU A 110 1.73 -4.69 22.81
C GLU A 110 1.05 -3.34 22.63
N ALA A 111 0.32 -2.85 23.64
CA ALA A 111 -0.39 -1.58 23.56
C ALA A 111 0.57 -0.39 23.37
N ARG A 112 1.73 -0.43 24.03
CA ARG A 112 2.81 0.55 23.84
C ARG A 112 3.44 0.44 22.46
N VAL A 113 3.73 -0.77 21.99
CA VAL A 113 4.28 -0.98 20.64
C VAL A 113 3.32 -0.44 19.58
N ASN A 114 2.03 -0.77 19.67
CA ASN A 114 1.01 -0.32 18.73
C ASN A 114 0.82 1.20 18.74
N ARG A 115 0.82 1.83 19.92
CA ARG A 115 0.74 3.30 20.03
C ARG A 115 1.97 4.00 19.43
N ASP A 116 3.17 3.47 19.68
CA ASP A 116 4.40 4.05 19.15
C ASP A 116 4.53 3.82 17.62
N LEU A 117 4.07 2.67 17.13
CA LEU A 117 3.91 2.38 15.70
C LEU A 117 2.94 3.37 15.04
N GLU A 118 1.73 3.51 15.58
CA GLU A 118 0.70 4.41 15.06
C GLU A 118 1.21 5.85 15.00
N LYS A 119 1.85 6.33 16.07
CA LYS A 119 2.43 7.68 16.13
C LYS A 119 3.43 7.92 15.00
N ARG A 120 4.31 6.95 14.71
CA ARG A 120 5.33 7.06 13.66
C ARG A 120 4.73 7.00 12.26
N MET A 121 3.82 6.04 12.02
CA MET A 121 3.14 5.88 10.73
C MET A 121 2.28 7.10 10.40
N ARG A 122 1.52 7.63 11.37
CA ARG A 122 0.75 8.88 11.21
C ARG A 122 1.63 10.07 10.89
N ALA A 123 2.74 10.25 11.60
CA ALA A 123 3.66 11.35 11.33
C ALA A 123 4.26 11.27 9.91
N ALA A 124 4.61 10.06 9.44
CA ALA A 124 5.08 9.85 8.08
C ALA A 124 3.99 10.17 7.04
N TRP A 125 2.75 9.74 7.30
CA TRP A 125 1.60 10.01 6.45
C TRP A 125 1.30 11.50 6.32
N GLU A 126 1.28 12.24 7.44
CA GLU A 126 1.06 13.69 7.41
C GLU A 126 2.15 14.42 6.64
N ALA A 127 3.42 14.05 6.85
CA ALA A 127 4.54 14.64 6.12
C ALA A 127 4.44 14.39 4.60
N MET A 128 4.10 13.16 4.20
CA MET A 128 3.92 12.79 2.79
C MET A 128 2.74 13.53 2.15
N ARG A 129 1.59 13.60 2.81
CA ARG A 129 0.43 14.36 2.32
C ARG A 129 0.73 15.85 2.19
N ALA A 130 1.40 16.43 3.17
CA ALA A 130 1.80 17.83 3.14
C ALA A 130 2.74 18.11 1.96
N ARG A 131 3.73 17.24 1.74
CA ARG A 131 4.67 17.36 0.61
C ARG A 131 3.98 17.19 -0.74
N ALA A 132 3.13 16.19 -0.88
CA ALA A 132 2.34 15.97 -2.11
C ALA A 132 1.51 17.20 -2.47
N LYS A 133 0.83 17.79 -1.47
CA LYS A 133 0.03 19.01 -1.66
C LYS A 133 0.91 20.23 -2.00
N ALA A 134 2.03 20.41 -1.30
CA ALA A 134 2.91 21.58 -1.51
C ALA A 134 3.55 21.58 -2.90
N ASP A 135 3.94 20.41 -3.39
CA ASP A 135 4.69 20.27 -4.64
C ASP A 135 3.78 19.96 -5.84
N GLY A 136 2.49 19.67 -5.61
CA GLY A 136 1.55 19.30 -6.67
C GLY A 136 1.86 17.94 -7.30
N VAL A 137 2.39 17.00 -6.51
CA VAL A 137 2.80 15.66 -6.98
C VAL A 137 2.02 14.54 -6.31
N GLY A 138 2.00 13.35 -6.92
CA GLY A 138 1.41 12.15 -6.31
C GLY A 138 2.15 11.70 -5.04
N TYR A 139 1.48 10.91 -4.21
CA TYR A 139 2.04 10.44 -2.92
C TYR A 139 3.33 9.63 -3.08
N ARG A 140 3.46 8.82 -4.14
CA ARG A 140 4.70 8.09 -4.43
C ARG A 140 5.89 9.03 -4.60
N MET A 141 5.75 10.04 -5.45
CA MET A 141 6.80 11.04 -5.68
C MET A 141 7.12 11.80 -4.39
N ALA A 142 6.09 12.24 -3.65
CA ALA A 142 6.27 12.92 -2.36
C ALA A 142 7.06 12.08 -1.36
N ALA A 143 6.78 10.77 -1.27
CA ALA A 143 7.51 9.85 -0.40
C ALA A 143 9.00 9.74 -0.78
N TYR A 144 9.31 9.59 -2.08
CA TYR A 144 10.69 9.56 -2.56
C TYR A 144 11.42 10.88 -2.35
N LEU A 145 10.78 12.02 -2.59
CA LEU A 145 11.37 13.34 -2.34
C LEU A 145 11.76 13.51 -0.87
N ILE A 146 10.86 13.15 0.06
CA ILE A 146 11.15 13.19 1.51
C ILE A 146 12.32 12.25 1.85
N ALA A 147 12.33 11.03 1.31
CA ALA A 147 13.36 10.04 1.61
C ALA A 147 14.74 10.52 1.15
N VAL A 148 14.86 10.94 -0.12
CA VAL A 148 16.11 11.42 -0.72
C VAL A 148 16.61 12.68 0.01
N GLU A 149 15.72 13.62 0.30
CA GLU A 149 16.09 14.86 1.01
C GLU A 149 16.63 14.59 2.42
N ARG A 150 15.99 13.69 3.18
CA ARG A 150 16.49 13.31 4.51
C ARG A 150 17.88 12.69 4.46
N VAL A 151 18.14 11.81 3.50
CA VAL A 151 19.45 11.18 3.32
C VAL A 151 20.49 12.21 2.90
N LYS A 152 20.16 13.06 1.91
CA LYS A 152 21.03 14.16 1.47
C LYS A 152 21.42 15.06 2.64
N ASN A 153 20.45 15.55 3.41
CA ASN A 153 20.70 16.46 4.53
C ASN A 153 21.57 15.80 5.60
N ALA A 154 21.37 14.50 5.89
CA ALA A 154 22.19 13.77 6.85
C ALA A 154 23.66 13.65 6.39
N ILE A 155 23.89 13.42 5.10
CA ILE A 155 25.24 13.37 4.51
C ILE A 155 25.90 14.76 4.58
N GLU A 156 25.19 15.82 4.19
CA GLU A 156 25.70 17.19 4.24
C GLU A 156 26.05 17.63 5.66
N MET A 157 25.22 17.32 6.66
CA MET A 157 25.48 17.63 8.07
C MET A 157 26.67 16.88 8.65
N ARG A 158 26.91 15.64 8.20
CA ARG A 158 28.06 14.85 8.64
C ARG A 158 29.38 15.44 8.13
N GLY A 159 29.36 16.05 6.94
CA GLY A 159 30.56 16.46 6.22
C GLY A 159 31.31 15.27 5.60
N PHE A 160 32.21 15.57 4.68
CA PHE A 160 33.16 14.62 4.09
C PHE A 160 34.56 14.84 4.65
#